data_AF-A0A329HJQ5-F1
#
_entry.id   AF-A0A329HJQ5-F1
#
_cell.length_a   1.000
_cell.length_b   1.000
_cell.length_c   1.000
_cell.angle_alpha   90.00
_cell.angle_beta   90.00
_cell.angle_gamma   90.00
#
_symmetry.space_group_name_H-M   'P 1'
#
loop_
_entity.id
_entity.type
_entity.pdbx_description
1 polymer ?
#
loop_
_entity_poly.entity_id
_entity_poly.type
_entity_poly.pdbx_seq_one_letter_code
_entity_poly.pdbx_strand_id
1 'polypeptide(L)' 'MAKHIRGNGDGKNGENQSYTIPGRGNVPRPQLVREVEAGKHPDFGIVTRNGTPYVRANPDGRKGNNVDQD' A
#
# COMPACT_ATOMS: atom_id res chain seq x y z
N MET A 1 10.66 -9.59 6.59
CA MET A 1 9.87 -8.36 6.37
C MET A 1 9.72 -8.17 4.87
N ALA A 2 8.52 -7.84 4.41
CA ALA A 2 8.24 -7.65 2.99
C ALA A 2 8.93 -6.37 2.51
N LYS A 3 10.01 -6.49 1.74
CA LYS A 3 10.74 -5.32 1.21
C LYS A 3 9.96 -4.57 0.12
N HIS A 4 8.92 -5.21 -0.44
CA HIS A 4 8.11 -4.66 -1.51
C HIS A 4 6.66 -5.09 -1.29
N ILE A 5 5.75 -4.13 -1.35
CA ILE A 5 4.31 -4.37 -1.36
C ILE A 5 3.80 -3.72 -2.64
N ARG A 6 3.19 -4.51 -3.51
CA ARG A 6 2.60 -4.03 -4.77
C ARG A 6 1.11 -3.80 -4.57
N GLY A 7 0.62 -2.61 -4.91
CA GLY A 7 -0.82 -2.38 -5.06
C GLY A 7 -1.36 -3.09 -6.31
N ASN A 8 -2.50 -3.74 -6.21
CA ASN A 8 -3.04 -4.56 -7.29
C ASN A 8 -4.01 -3.82 -8.23
N GLY A 9 -4.44 -2.60 -7.89
CA GLY A 9 -5.38 -1.81 -8.72
C GLY A 9 -6.69 -2.54 -9.04
N ASP A 10 -7.09 -3.47 -8.18
CA ASP A 10 -8.18 -4.45 -8.37
C ASP A 10 -9.57 -3.90 -8.03
N GLY A 11 -9.65 -2.62 -7.70
CA GLY A 11 -10.88 -1.89 -7.43
C GLY A 11 -11.56 -1.35 -8.69
N LYS A 12 -12.82 -0.92 -8.53
CA LYS A 12 -13.68 -0.49 -9.64
C LYS A 12 -13.12 0.71 -10.40
N ASN A 13 -12.36 1.60 -9.73
CA ASN A 13 -11.73 2.77 -10.34
C ASN A 13 -10.19 2.66 -10.34
N GLY A 14 -9.64 1.43 -10.34
CA GLY A 14 -8.21 1.19 -10.22
C GLY A 14 -7.66 1.38 -8.81
N GLU A 15 -8.53 1.50 -7.79
CA GLU A 15 -8.08 1.55 -6.40
C GLU A 15 -7.56 0.21 -5.89
N ASN A 16 -6.59 0.20 -4.98
CA ASN A 16 -6.07 -1.03 -4.42
C ASN A 16 -7.07 -1.63 -3.41
N GLN A 17 -7.75 -2.72 -3.72
CA GLN A 17 -8.55 -3.50 -2.76
C GLN A 17 -7.71 -4.61 -2.12
N SER A 18 -6.66 -5.05 -2.81
CA SER A 18 -5.64 -5.97 -2.32
C SER A 18 -4.22 -5.52 -2.66
N TYR A 19 -3.26 -6.12 -1.98
CA TYR A 19 -1.84 -5.88 -2.16
C TYR A 19 -1.11 -7.21 -2.26
N THR A 20 -0.16 -7.29 -3.18
CA THR A 20 0.70 -8.46 -3.30
C THR A 20 1.97 -8.27 -2.49
N ILE A 21 2.21 -9.19 -1.56
CA ILE A 21 3.46 -9.31 -0.84
C ILE A 21 4.27 -10.46 -1.43
N PRO A 22 5.44 -10.22 -2.04
CA PRO A 22 6.31 -11.27 -2.55
C PRO A 22 6.63 -12.30 -1.45
N GLY A 23 6.40 -13.58 -1.75
CA GLY A 23 6.60 -14.68 -0.80
C GLY A 23 5.45 -14.94 0.18
N ARG A 24 4.41 -14.08 0.22
CA ARG A 24 3.19 -14.30 1.03
C ARG A 24 1.92 -14.39 0.17
N GLY A 25 1.89 -13.70 -0.97
CA GLY A 25 0.73 -13.63 -1.86
C GLY A 25 -0.13 -12.39 -1.60
N ASN A 26 -1.40 -12.47 -1.99
CA ASN A 26 -2.34 -11.35 -1.90
C ASN A 26 -2.88 -11.17 -0.48
N VAL A 27 -2.85 -9.93 -0.01
CA VAL A 27 -3.37 -9.50 1.28
C VAL A 27 -4.45 -8.44 1.04
N PRO A 28 -5.64 -8.57 1.65
CA PRO A 28 -6.68 -7.55 1.57
C PRO A 28 -6.20 -6.20 2.14
N ARG A 29 -6.60 -5.08 1.54
CA ARG A 29 -6.31 -3.72 2.03
C ARG A 29 -6.54 -3.54 3.54
N PRO A 30 -7.72 -3.85 4.12
CA PRO A 30 -7.96 -3.58 5.53
C PRO A 30 -7.03 -4.38 6.46
N GLN A 31 -6.63 -5.58 6.05
CA GLN A 31 -5.64 -6.36 6.78
C GLN A 31 -4.27 -5.71 6.71
N LEU A 32 -3.85 -5.29 5.51
CA LEU A 32 -2.54 -4.68 5.35
C LEU A 32 -2.43 -3.33 6.08
N VAL A 33 -3.48 -2.50 6.03
CA VAL A 33 -3.56 -1.25 6.78
C VAL A 33 -3.32 -1.51 8.26
N ARG A 34 -4.03 -2.46 8.88
CA ARG A 34 -3.83 -2.82 10.30
C ARG A 34 -2.42 -3.29 10.61
N GLU A 35 -1.79 -4.03 9.70
CA GLU A 35 -0.40 -4.49 9.88
C GLU A 35 0.60 -3.33 9.84
N VAL A 36 0.36 -2.35 8.97
CA VAL A 36 1.15 -1.11 8.89
C VAL A 36 0.93 -0.24 10.13
N GLU A 37 -0.32 -0.07 10.61
CA GLU A 37 -0.63 0.61 11.88
C GLU A 37 0.05 -0.06 13.07
N ALA A 38 0.16 -1.40 13.05
CA ALA A 38 0.87 -2.17 14.06
C ALA A 38 2.40 -2.16 13.90
N GLY A 39 2.96 -1.39 12.97
CA GLY A 39 4.41 -1.24 12.77
C GLY A 39 5.10 -2.46 12.14
N LYS A 40 4.36 -3.41 11.56
CA LYS A 40 4.94 -4.63 10.94
C LYS A 40 5.62 -4.37 9.60
N HIS A 41 5.35 -3.21 9.00
CA HIS A 41 5.86 -2.79 7.69
C HIS A 41 6.46 -1.38 7.81
N PRO A 42 7.66 -1.22 8.40
CA PRO A 42 8.23 0.09 8.74
C PRO A 42 8.54 0.97 7.52
N ASP A 43 8.74 0.36 6.35
CA ASP A 43 8.99 1.05 5.08
C ASP A 43 7.70 1.52 4.38
N PHE A 44 6.55 1.28 4.98
CA PHE A 44 5.24 1.61 4.44
C PHE A 44 4.45 2.46 5.43
N GLY A 45 3.67 3.39 4.88
CA GLY A 45 2.76 4.27 5.61
C GLY A 45 1.33 4.09 5.14
N ILE A 46 0.42 4.80 5.81
CA ILE A 46 -1.01 4.83 5.47
C ILE A 46 -1.37 6.21 4.97
N VAL A 47 -2.08 6.26 3.85
CA VAL A 47 -2.62 7.49 3.27
C VAL A 47 -4.13 7.36 3.16
N THR A 48 -4.85 8.38 3.61
CA THR A 48 -6.32 8.40 3.50
C THR A 48 -6.71 9.17 2.24
N ARG A 49 -7.43 8.52 1.33
CA ARG A 49 -7.99 9.15 0.12
C ARG A 49 -9.52 8.99 0.16
N ASN A 50 -10.25 10.10 0.12
CA ASN A 50 -11.72 10.13 0.19
C ASN A 50 -12.28 9.32 1.39
N GLY A 51 -11.66 9.45 2.56
CA GLY A 51 -12.05 8.73 3.78
C GLY A 51 -11.65 7.25 3.82
N THR A 52 -10.99 6.73 2.78
CA THR A 52 -10.52 5.33 2.75
C THR A 52 -9.01 5.26 2.95
N PRO A 53 -8.50 4.46 3.91
CA PRO A 53 -7.08 4.29 4.14
C PRO A 53 -6.46 3.30 3.13
N TYR A 54 -5.32 3.68 2.55
CA TYR A 54 -4.51 2.90 1.62
C TYR A 54 -3.08 2.78 2.13
N VAL A 55 -2.41 1.70 1.79
CA VAL A 55 -1.00 1.51 2.12
C VAL A 55 -0.14 2.04 0.98
N ARG A 56 0.84 2.88 1.32
CA ARG A 56 1.79 3.47 0.37
C ARG A 56 3.21 3.25 0.88
N ALA A 57 4.15 2.98 -0.01
CA ALA A 57 5.57 2.97 0.34
C ALA A 57 6.00 4.37 0.83
N ASN A 58 6.87 4.42 1.82
CA ASN A 58 7.43 5.68 2.28
C ASN A 58 8.19 6.37 1.14
N PRO A 59 8.14 7.71 1.04
CA PRO A 59 8.85 8.45 0.01
C PRO A 59 10.36 8.33 0.20
N ASP A 60 11.00 7.45 -0.56
CA ASP A 60 12.46 7.17 -0.52
C ASP A 60 13.29 8.21 -1.32
N GLY A 61 12.85 9.47 -1.35
CA GLY A 61 13.51 10.57 -2.10
C GLY A 61 13.58 10.41 -3.63
N ARG A 62 13.17 9.25 -4.17
CA ARG A 62 13.15 8.96 -5.61
C ARG A 62 11.78 9.29 -6.18
N LYS A 63 11.72 10.37 -6.97
CA LYS A 63 10.52 10.91 -7.65
C LYS A 63 9.67 9.86 -8.38
N GLY A 64 10.25 8.76 -8.86
CA GLY A 64 9.54 7.75 -9.68
C GLY A 64 8.47 6.92 -8.97
N ASN A 65 8.45 6.87 -7.63
CA ASN A 65 7.41 6.15 -6.86
C ASN A 65 6.27 7.07 -6.39
N ASN A 66 6.36 8.37 -6.68
CA ASN A 66 5.29 9.30 -6.39
C ASN A 66 4.29 9.25 -7.53
N VAL A 67 3.17 8.57 -7.27
CA VAL A 67 1.97 8.72 -8.10
C VAL A 67 1.55 10.18 -7.99
N ASP A 68 1.96 10.98 -8.97
CA ASP A 68 1.39 12.31 -9.18
C ASP A 68 -0.12 12.11 -9.39
N GLN A 69 -0.89 12.86 -8.61
CA GLN A 69 -2.32 13.02 -8.87
C GLN A 69 -2.43 13.87 -10.13
N ASP A 70 -2.86 13.27 -11.23
CA ASP A 70 -3.69 13.97 -12.21
C ASP A 70 -5.16 13.64 -11.91
#